data_AF-X1VCG7-F1
#
_entry.id   AF-X1VCG7-F1
#
_cell.length_a   1.000
_cell.length_b   1.000
_cell.length_c   1.000
_cell.angle_alpha   90.00
_cell.angle_beta   90.00
_cell.angle_gamma   90.00
#
_symmetry.space_group_name_H-M   'P 1'
#
loop_
_entity.id
_entity.type
_entity.pdbx_description
1 polymer ?
#
loop_
_entity_poly.entity_id
_entity_poly.type
_entity_poly.pdbx_seq_one_letter_code
_entity_poly.pdbx_strand_id
1 'polypeptide(L)' 'ISPERNINVVDTTGAGDLYASGFLHGLIKGLDLKSCGKIGSIIAAEVISHFGARPKVSLIELVSGRGF' A
#
# COMPACT_ATOMS: atom_id res chain seq x y z
N ILE A 1 -3.78 5.69 -12.23
CA ILE A 1 -3.16 6.07 -10.93
C ILE A 1 -1.68 5.74 -11.08
N SER A 2 -0.75 6.65 -10.80
CA SER A 2 0.67 6.33 -10.91
C SER A 2 1.10 5.45 -9.73
N PRO A 3 1.80 4.33 -9.95
CA PRO A 3 2.26 3.48 -8.86
C PRO A 3 3.42 4.13 -8.09
N GLU A 4 3.69 3.62 -6.89
CA GLU A 4 4.93 3.88 -6.17
C GLU A 4 6.15 3.48 -7.00
N ARG A 5 7.23 4.28 -6.89
CA ARG A 5 8.41 4.17 -7.76
C ARG A 5 9.67 3.93 -6.93
N ASN A 6 10.73 3.47 -7.61
CA ASN A 6 12.05 3.21 -7.03
C ASN A 6 12.02 2.19 -5.88
N ILE A 7 11.13 1.20 -5.97
CA ILE A 7 11.01 0.11 -5.00
C ILE A 7 11.96 -1.02 -5.43
N ASN A 8 12.77 -1.50 -4.49
CA ASN A 8 13.52 -2.74 -4.69
C ASN A 8 12.58 -3.93 -4.45
N VAL A 9 12.13 -4.58 -5.53
CA VAL A 9 11.18 -5.72 -5.44
C VAL A 9 11.94 -6.98 -5.04
N VAL A 10 11.53 -7.61 -3.94
CA VAL A 10 12.15 -8.81 -3.36
C VAL A 10 11.24 -10.04 -3.46
N ASP A 11 9.95 -9.89 -3.13
CA ASP A 11 8.95 -10.96 -3.12
C ASP A 11 7.56 -10.35 -3.37
N THR A 12 6.79 -10.87 -4.31
CA THR A 12 5.47 -10.31 -4.65
C THR A 12 4.31 -10.93 -3.86
N THR A 13 4.61 -11.86 -2.94
CA THR A 13 3.58 -12.57 -2.17
C THR A 13 2.76 -11.59 -1.33
N GLY A 14 1.43 -11.64 -1.46
CA GLY A 14 0.51 -10.77 -0.71
C GLY A 14 0.33 -9.35 -1.27
N ALA A 15 1.04 -8.95 -2.34
CA ALA A 15 0.94 -7.61 -2.90
C ALA A 15 -0.50 -7.18 -3.25
N GLY A 16 -1.28 -8.10 -3.84
CA GLY A 16 -2.66 -7.85 -4.24
C GLY A 16 -3.60 -7.68 -3.05
N ASP A 17 -3.46 -8.53 -2.03
CA ASP A 17 -4.27 -8.45 -0.80
C ASP A 17 -4.00 -7.14 -0.06
N LEU A 18 -2.71 -6.76 0.04
CA LEU A 18 -2.33 -5.49 0.64
C LEU A 18 -2.87 -4.34 -0.18
N TYR A 19 -2.70 -4.30 -1.49
CA TYR A 19 -3.30 -3.26 -2.34
C TYR A 19 -4.82 -3.11 -2.10
N ALA A 20 -5.55 -4.23 -2.11
CA ALA A 20 -6.98 -4.26 -1.90
C ALA A 20 -7.36 -3.74 -0.50
N SER A 21 -6.63 -4.15 0.53
CA SER A 21 -6.86 -3.68 1.91
C SER A 21 -6.72 -2.16 2.04
N GLY A 22 -5.72 -1.57 1.40
CA GLY A 22 -5.46 -0.12 1.44
C GLY A 22 -6.47 0.67 0.63
N PHE A 23 -6.87 0.10 -0.52
CA PHE A 23 -7.95 0.67 -1.32
C PHE A 23 -9.27 0.70 -0.53
N LEU A 24 -9.64 -0.42 0.10
CA LEU A 24 -10.85 -0.52 0.91
C LEU A 24 -10.79 0.38 2.15
N HIS A 25 -9.61 0.51 2.76
CA HIS A 25 -9.40 1.45 3.86
C HIS A 25 -9.73 2.89 3.44
N GLY A 26 -9.19 3.36 2.32
CA GLY A 26 -9.49 4.69 1.79
C GLY A 26 -10.97 4.85 1.44
N LEU A 27 -11.57 3.81 0.85
CA LEU A 27 -12.99 3.82 0.47
C LEU A 27 -13.90 3.98 1.70
N ILE A 28 -13.65 3.22 2.76
CA ILE A 28 -14.43 3.30 4.02
C ILE A 28 -14.26 4.67 4.70
N LYS A 29 -13.12 5.34 4.49
CA LYS A 29 -12.87 6.71 4.96
C LYS A 29 -13.49 7.80 4.07
N GLY A 30 -14.20 7.44 3.00
CA GLY A 30 -14.84 8.37 2.10
C GLY A 30 -13.88 9.11 1.17
N LEU A 31 -12.67 8.58 0.95
CA LEU A 31 -11.70 9.16 0.03
C LEU A 31 -12.12 8.91 -1.43
N ASP A 32 -11.62 9.76 -2.33
CA ASP A 32 -11.81 9.56 -3.76
C ASP A 32 -11.03 8.33 -4.28
N LEU A 33 -11.48 7.75 -5.39
CA LEU A 33 -10.91 6.51 -5.94
C LEU A 33 -9.41 6.62 -6.29
N LYS A 34 -8.93 7.82 -6.65
CA LYS A 34 -7.51 8.04 -6.96
C LYS A 34 -6.70 7.98 -5.67
N SER A 35 -7.20 8.55 -4.57
CA SER A 35 -6.59 8.45 -3.25
C SER A 35 -6.60 7.00 -2.73
N CYS A 36 -7.71 6.27 -2.89
CA CYS A 36 -7.78 4.86 -2.53
C CYS A 36 -6.70 4.01 -3.24
N GLY A 37 -6.53 4.18 -4.55
CA GLY A 37 -5.51 3.45 -5.28
C GLY A 37 -4.07 3.88 -4.96
N LYS A 38 -3.85 5.14 -4.53
CA LYS A 38 -2.53 5.56 -4.01
C LYS A 38 -2.22 4.86 -2.70
N ILE A 39 -3.15 4.81 -1.74
CA ILE A 39 -2.98 4.10 -0.47
C ILE A 39 -2.67 2.62 -0.72
N GLY A 40 -3.47 1.97 -1.58
CA GLY A 40 -3.20 0.59 -1.99
C GLY A 40 -1.81 0.40 -2.59
N SER A 41 -1.37 1.32 -3.47
CA SER A 41 -0.03 1.27 -4.05
C SER A 41 1.08 1.46 -3.02
N ILE A 42 0.90 2.31 -2.01
CA ILE A 42 1.88 2.56 -0.95
C ILE A 42 2.14 1.30 -0.13
N ILE A 43 1.08 0.63 0.31
CA ILE A 43 1.23 -0.53 1.18
C ILE A 43 1.62 -1.80 0.41
N ALA A 44 1.20 -1.92 -0.85
CA ALA A 44 1.72 -2.97 -1.72
C ALA A 44 3.22 -2.80 -1.98
N ALA A 45 3.69 -1.56 -2.16
CA ALA A 45 5.12 -1.28 -2.33
C ALA A 45 5.95 -1.63 -1.08
N GLU A 46 5.37 -1.51 0.12
CA GLU A 46 6.02 -1.91 1.35
C GLU A 46 6.21 -3.43 1.41
N VAL A 47 5.14 -4.21 1.22
CA VAL A 47 5.21 -5.67 1.37
C VAL A 47 6.12 -6.31 0.32
N ILE A 48 6.15 -5.77 -0.91
CA ILE A 48 7.01 -6.34 -1.96
C ILE A 48 8.50 -6.05 -1.78
N SER A 49 8.87 -5.17 -0.85
CA SER A 49 10.25 -4.77 -0.61
C SER A 49 11.03 -5.73 0.30
N HIS A 50 10.38 -6.78 0.78
CA HIS A 50 10.98 -7.79 1.65
C HIS A 50 10.33 -9.16 1.46
N PHE A 51 11.00 -10.21 1.90
CA PHE A 51 10.45 -11.57 1.86
C PHE A 51 9.25 -11.75 2.80
N GLY A 52 8.19 -12.40 2.31
CA GLY A 52 6.98 -12.74 3.06
C GLY A 52 5.87 -11.67 3.01
N ALA A 53 4.63 -12.10 3.18
CA ALA A 53 3.42 -11.27 3.00
C ALA A 53 3.03 -10.38 4.19
N ARG A 54 3.82 -10.35 5.27
CA ARG A 54 3.51 -9.57 6.47
C ARG A 54 4.31 -8.25 6.45
N PRO A 55 3.65 -7.09 6.55
CA PRO A 55 4.32 -5.80 6.68
C PRO A 55 5.34 -5.79 7.82
N LYS A 56 6.50 -5.17 7.57
CA LYS A 56 7.56 -4.96 8.58
C LYS A 56 7.45 -3.62 9.30
N VAL A 57 6.60 -2.72 8.81
CA VAL A 57 6.30 -1.43 9.43
C VAL A 57 4.82 -1.27 9.74
N SER A 58 4.48 -0.26 10.55
CA SER A 58 3.10 0.15 10.75
C SER A 58 2.54 0.74 9.45
N LEU A 59 1.54 0.07 8.86
CA LEU A 59 0.89 0.57 7.64
C LEU A 59 0.18 1.91 7.87
N ILE A 60 -0.35 2.14 9.07
CA ILE A 60 -1.02 3.41 9.42
C ILE A 60 -0.01 4.55 9.41
N GLU A 61 1.13 4.38 10.08
CA GLU A 61 2.18 5.41 10.11
C GLU A 61 2.77 5.65 8.71
N LEU A 62 2.97 4.58 7.93
CA LEU A 62 3.45 4.67 6.57
C LEU A 62 2.50 5.52 5.70
N VAL A 63 1.20 5.23 5.75
CA VAL A 63 0.18 5.90 4.93
C VAL A 63 0.01 7.35 5.38
N SER A 64 -0.03 7.63 6.68
CA SER A 64 -0.10 9.00 7.21
C SER A 64 1.15 9.83 6.93
N GLY A 65 2.34 9.21 6.94
CA GLY A 65 3.58 9.85 6.48
C GLY A 65 3.56 10.22 4.99
N ARG A 66 2.63 9.68 4.20
CA ARG A 66 2.40 10.01 2.78
C ARG A 66 1.21 10.96 2.56
N GLY A 67 0.60 11.47 3.63
CA GLY A 67 -0.49 12.45 3.59
C GLY A 67 -1.89 11.86 3.42
N PHE A 68 -2.11 10.63 3.92
CA PHE A 68 -3.40 9.93 3.88
C PHE A 68 -3.91 9.52 5.27
#